data_AF-A0A915M0Q8-F1
#
_entry.id   AF-A0A915M0Q8-F1
#
_cell.length_a   1.000
_cell.length_b   1.000
_cell.length_c   1.000
_cell.angle_alpha   90.00
_cell.angle_beta   90.00
_cell.angle_gamma   90.00
#
_symmetry.space_group_name_H-M   'P 1'
#
loop_
_entity.id
_entity.type
_entity.pdbx_description
1 polymer ?
#
loop_
_entity_poly.entity_id
_entity_poly.type
_entity_poly.pdbx_seq_one_letter_code
_entity_poly.pdbx_strand_id
1 'polypeptide(L)'
;MLIRSHFTHDDNAMVNMVNSLPPEAYFLECDGSVHEELGTIQKGKLIQLHFRLCGGKGGFGSLLRSFRIHKSNNQLMCRNLAGRRLADVREEEQKIDKLKNGAKTKHEFTDQEYLRKRDTVLDVVEDAVEAGVLALNEKQKVDAEVENNDTQVEFTGPSTSSNIQEASTSSNVNNEQNSDSDESLDDLMSCGPLKKKVKIGGYA
;
A
#
# COMPACT_ATOMS: atom_id res chain seq x y z
N MET A 1 26.35 -34.27 -11.45
CA MET A 1 26.88 -35.13 -10.36
C MET A 1 26.27 -34.62 -9.07
N LEU A 2 25.32 -35.37 -8.49
CA LEU A 2 24.64 -34.96 -7.26
C LEU A 2 25.51 -35.42 -6.08
N ILE A 3 26.14 -34.49 -5.37
CA ILE A 3 26.90 -34.83 -4.16
C ILE A 3 25.88 -35.07 -3.05
N ARG A 4 25.84 -36.29 -2.53
CA ARG A 4 25.01 -36.64 -1.38
C ARG A 4 25.77 -36.24 -0.12
N SER A 5 25.13 -35.44 0.75
CA SER A 5 25.73 -35.03 2.03
C SER A 5 25.83 -36.17 3.04
N HIS A 6 25.10 -37.27 2.84
CA HIS A 6 25.12 -38.43 3.72
C HIS A 6 25.34 -39.70 2.91
N PHE A 7 26.34 -40.49 3.27
CA PHE A 7 26.68 -41.74 2.60
C PHE A 7 27.27 -42.74 3.59
N THR A 8 27.23 -44.02 3.30
CA THR A 8 27.90 -45.04 4.11
C THR A 8 29.35 -45.17 3.69
N HIS A 9 30.25 -45.50 4.61
CA HIS A 9 31.65 -45.74 4.26
C HIS A 9 31.85 -46.84 3.19
N ASP A 10 30.87 -47.73 3.01
CA ASP A 10 30.93 -48.81 2.03
C ASP A 10 30.60 -48.35 0.59
N ASP A 11 30.05 -47.15 0.41
CA ASP A 11 29.74 -46.58 -0.90
C ASP A 11 31.02 -46.12 -1.61
N ASN A 12 31.70 -47.05 -2.29
CA ASN A 12 32.96 -46.79 -3.01
C ASN A 12 32.89 -45.61 -3.98
N ALA A 13 31.74 -45.36 -4.62
CA ALA A 13 31.55 -44.22 -5.52
C ALA A 13 31.62 -42.87 -4.78
N MET A 14 31.04 -42.79 -3.57
CA MET A 14 31.09 -41.59 -2.73
C MET A 14 32.45 -41.42 -2.08
N VAL A 15 33.05 -42.52 -1.60
CA VAL A 15 34.42 -42.54 -1.05
C VAL A 15 35.42 -41.98 -2.07
N ASN A 16 35.38 -42.47 -3.30
CA ASN A 16 36.28 -42.01 -4.37
C ASN A 16 36.04 -40.54 -4.73
N MET A 17 34.79 -40.10 -4.71
CA MET A 17 34.42 -38.70 -4.94
C MET A 17 34.95 -37.79 -3.84
N VAL A 18 34.80 -38.16 -2.56
CA VAL A 18 35.32 -37.38 -1.43
C VAL A 18 36.85 -37.29 -1.48
N ASN A 19 37.54 -38.39 -1.79
CA ASN A 19 38.99 -38.39 -1.95
C ASN A 19 39.49 -37.54 -3.13
N SER A 20 38.62 -37.21 -4.09
CA SER A 20 38.96 -36.30 -5.21
C SER A 20 38.81 -34.82 -4.85
N LEU A 21 38.16 -34.51 -3.72
CA LEU A 21 37.96 -33.14 -3.25
C LEU A 21 39.17 -32.66 -2.44
N PRO A 22 39.48 -31.35 -2.46
CA PRO A 22 40.55 -30.80 -1.64
C PRO A 22 40.22 -30.97 -0.13
N PRO A 23 41.15 -31.51 0.69
CA PRO A 23 40.92 -31.78 2.11
C PRO A 23 40.53 -30.54 2.94
N GLU A 24 40.98 -29.35 2.52
CA GLU A 24 40.66 -28.11 3.22
C GLU A 24 39.21 -27.65 3.03
N ALA A 25 38.53 -28.14 1.99
CA ALA A 25 37.19 -27.71 1.63
C ALA A 25 36.08 -28.49 2.33
N TYR A 26 36.40 -29.53 3.10
CA TYR A 26 35.39 -30.33 3.79
C TYR A 26 35.83 -30.82 5.17
N PHE A 27 34.87 -31.27 5.96
CA PHE A 27 35.08 -32.13 7.11
C PHE A 27 33.98 -33.18 7.16
N LEU A 28 34.26 -34.29 7.82
CA LEU A 28 33.36 -35.43 7.91
C LEU A 28 32.83 -35.51 9.35
N GLU A 29 31.55 -35.80 9.52
CA GLU A 29 30.96 -36.07 10.82
C GLU A 29 30.48 -37.52 10.85
N CYS A 30 30.90 -38.26 11.89
CA CYS A 30 30.45 -39.62 12.18
C CYS A 30 30.14 -39.72 13.67
N ASP A 31 28.93 -40.12 14.04
CA ASP A 31 28.51 -40.27 15.44
C ASP A 31 28.78 -39.02 16.32
N GLY A 32 28.68 -37.82 15.74
CA GLY A 32 28.95 -36.55 16.43
C GLY A 32 30.44 -36.19 16.59
N SER A 33 31.35 -37.01 16.05
CA SER A 33 32.79 -36.74 16.01
C SER A 33 33.22 -36.24 14.63
N VAL A 34 34.09 -35.24 14.60
CA VAL A 34 34.62 -34.66 13.36
C VAL A 34 35.90 -35.38 12.95
N HIS A 35 35.96 -35.79 11.69
CA HIS A 35 37.09 -36.47 11.07
C HIS A 35 37.53 -35.73 9.80
N GLU A 36 38.84 -35.64 9.57
CA GLU A 36 39.42 -35.02 8.36
C GLU A 36 39.60 -36.04 7.23
N GLU A 37 39.89 -37.29 7.58
CA GLU A 37 40.15 -38.36 6.63
C GLU A 37 39.13 -39.51 6.77
N LEU A 38 38.73 -40.08 5.63
CA LEU A 38 37.81 -41.22 5.59
C LEU A 38 38.42 -42.48 6.25
N GLY A 39 39.75 -42.62 6.25
CA GLY A 39 40.46 -43.80 6.76
C GLY A 39 40.34 -44.01 8.27
N THR A 40 39.96 -42.98 9.04
CA THR A 40 39.76 -43.09 10.49
C THR A 40 38.39 -43.71 10.85
N ILE A 41 37.45 -43.73 9.91
CA ILE A 41 36.06 -44.15 10.16
C ILE A 41 35.89 -45.64 9.86
N GLN A 42 35.19 -46.37 10.72
CA GLN A 42 34.91 -47.79 10.51
C GLN A 42 33.98 -48.00 9.30
N LYS A 43 34.24 -49.05 8.53
CA LYS A 43 33.39 -49.50 7.42
C LYS A 43 31.96 -49.78 7.90
N GLY A 44 30.96 -49.46 7.09
CA GLY A 44 29.54 -49.60 7.43
C GLY A 44 28.90 -48.47 8.24
N LYS A 45 29.65 -47.45 8.70
CA LYS A 45 29.05 -46.29 9.39
C LYS A 45 28.51 -45.24 8.42
N LEU A 46 27.49 -44.51 8.86
CA LEU A 46 26.92 -43.37 8.14
C LEU A 46 27.79 -42.13 8.37
N ILE A 47 28.24 -41.52 7.29
CA ILE A 47 29.11 -40.35 7.28
C ILE A 47 28.32 -39.16 6.76
N GLN A 48 28.44 -38.02 7.42
CA GLN A 48 27.94 -36.74 6.92
C GLN A 48 29.12 -35.90 6.39
N LEU A 49 29.00 -35.42 5.16
CA LEU A 49 29.96 -34.54 4.51
C LEU A 49 29.53 -33.08 4.65
N HIS A 50 30.38 -32.28 5.27
CA HIS A 50 30.16 -30.84 5.44
C HIS A 50 31.22 -30.06 4.66
N PHE A 51 30.79 -29.22 3.74
CA PHE A 51 31.68 -28.31 3.03
C PHE A 51 32.06 -27.12 3.92
N ARG A 52 33.35 -26.88 4.05
CA ARG A 52 33.91 -25.64 4.60
C ARG A 52 33.73 -24.54 3.57
N LEU A 53 32.78 -23.66 3.80
CA LEU A 53 32.64 -22.46 2.99
C LEU A 53 33.77 -21.50 3.35
N CYS A 54 34.57 -21.10 2.36
CA CYS A 54 35.58 -20.03 2.48
C CYS A 54 34.86 -18.68 2.69
N GLY A 55 34.41 -18.43 3.92
CA GLY A 55 33.61 -17.26 4.21
C GLY A 55 33.21 -17.24 5.67
N GLY A 56 33.83 -16.34 6.44
CA GLY A 56 33.44 -16.09 7.81
C GLY A 56 31.97 -15.71 7.88
N LYS A 57 31.27 -16.20 8.90
CA LYS A 57 29.89 -15.83 9.28
C LYS A 57 29.80 -14.35 9.74
N GLY A 58 30.58 -13.46 9.12
CA GLY A 58 30.91 -12.11 9.56
C GLY A 58 29.97 -11.05 9.02
N GLY A 59 29.11 -11.36 8.06
CA GLY A 59 28.12 -10.41 7.52
C GLY A 59 27.10 -10.00 8.58
N PHE A 60 26.53 -10.94 9.33
CA PHE A 60 25.55 -10.62 10.36
C PHE A 60 26.16 -9.81 11.52
N GLY A 61 27.35 -10.19 11.99
CA GLY A 61 28.03 -9.47 13.07
C GLY A 61 28.54 -8.09 12.67
N SER A 62 29.10 -7.92 11.46
CA SER A 62 29.46 -6.59 10.95
C SER A 62 28.24 -5.75 10.69
N LEU A 63 27.17 -6.34 10.16
CA LEU A 63 25.89 -5.69 9.94
C LEU A 63 25.30 -5.20 11.28
N LEU A 64 25.27 -6.04 12.33
CA LEU A 64 24.88 -5.65 13.68
C LEU A 64 25.76 -4.54 14.28
N ARG A 65 27.08 -4.58 14.05
CA ARG A 65 27.98 -3.49 14.49
C ARG A 65 27.80 -2.21 13.69
N SER A 66 27.40 -2.32 12.43
CA SER A 66 27.12 -1.19 11.53
C SER A 66 25.75 -0.58 11.79
N PHE A 67 24.80 -1.38 12.28
CA PHE A 67 23.56 -0.91 12.85
C PHE A 67 23.86 -0.22 14.17
N ARG A 68 24.31 1.03 14.08
CA ARG A 68 24.18 1.98 15.18
C ARG A 68 22.68 2.15 15.41
N ILE A 69 22.12 1.35 16.32
CA ILE A 69 20.73 1.49 16.74
C ILE A 69 20.65 2.82 17.50
N HIS A 70 20.47 3.92 16.77
CA HIS A 70 19.73 5.03 17.33
C HIS A 70 18.35 4.45 17.64
N LYS A 71 17.96 4.49 18.92
CA LYS A 71 16.75 3.88 19.49
C LYS A 71 15.64 3.93 18.44
N SER A 72 15.33 2.78 17.84
CA SER A 72 14.36 2.73 16.75
C SER A 72 13.06 3.30 17.30
N ASN A 73 12.61 4.45 16.78
CA ASN A 73 11.32 5.02 17.17
C ASN A 73 10.17 4.25 16.49
N ASN A 74 10.29 2.92 16.47
CA ASN A 74 9.31 2.03 15.88
C ASN A 74 8.18 1.71 16.88
N GLN A 75 7.78 2.72 17.65
CA GLN A 75 6.70 2.59 18.61
C GLN A 75 5.36 2.37 17.90
N LEU A 76 5.21 2.91 16.69
CA LEU A 76 3.97 2.83 15.90
C LEU A 76 3.69 1.44 15.32
N MET A 77 4.71 0.60 15.08
CA MET A 77 4.48 -0.76 14.55
C MET A 77 4.25 -1.80 15.65
N CYS A 78 4.48 -1.45 16.91
CA CYS A 78 4.17 -2.31 18.04
C CYS A 78 2.66 -2.63 18.06
N ARG A 79 2.31 -3.85 18.48
CA ARG A 79 0.93 -4.29 18.63
C ARG A 79 0.48 -4.15 20.08
N ASN A 80 -0.79 -3.81 20.30
CA ASN A 80 -1.42 -3.88 21.61
C ASN A 80 -1.81 -5.33 21.98
N LEU A 81 -2.34 -5.55 23.19
CA LEU A 81 -2.80 -6.88 23.66
C LEU A 81 -3.96 -7.44 22.82
N ALA A 82 -4.75 -6.58 22.18
CA ALA A 82 -5.78 -6.98 21.22
C ALA A 82 -5.19 -7.31 19.83
N GLY A 83 -3.87 -7.22 19.67
CA GLY A 83 -3.19 -7.53 18.43
C GLY A 83 -3.40 -6.48 17.33
N ARG A 84 -3.79 -5.25 17.61
CA ARG A 84 -3.82 -4.14 16.62
C ARG A 84 -2.52 -3.33 16.67
N ARG A 85 -2.08 -2.73 15.57
CA ARG A 85 -0.88 -1.85 15.59
C ARG A 85 -1.23 -0.51 16.24
N LEU A 86 -0.27 0.08 16.94
CA LEU A 86 -0.44 1.40 17.58
C LEU A 86 -0.65 2.53 16.56
N ALA A 87 -0.17 2.38 15.32
CA ALA A 87 -0.49 3.28 14.22
C ALA A 87 -2.00 3.29 13.92
N ASP A 88 -2.59 2.12 13.71
CA ASP A 88 -4.01 1.96 13.37
C ASP A 88 -4.90 2.55 14.49
N VAL A 89 -4.57 2.22 15.75
CA VAL A 89 -5.31 2.72 16.92
C VAL A 89 -5.26 4.23 17.01
N ARG A 90 -4.09 4.85 16.81
CA ARG A 90 -3.95 6.31 16.88
C ARG A 90 -4.69 7.02 15.74
N GLU A 91 -4.70 6.44 14.54
CA GLU A 91 -5.45 6.98 13.41
C GLU A 91 -6.97 6.91 13.65
N GLU A 92 -7.45 5.79 14.19
CA GLU A 92 -8.85 5.62 14.60
C GLU A 92 -9.23 6.64 15.68
N GLU A 93 -8.42 6.80 16.73
CA GLU A 93 -8.63 7.82 17.78
C GLU A 93 -8.69 9.23 17.20
N GLN A 94 -7.75 9.60 16.33
CA GLN A 94 -7.74 10.92 15.70
C GLN A 94 -8.99 11.18 14.84
N LYS A 95 -9.47 10.17 14.09
CA LYS A 95 -10.71 10.29 13.32
C LYS A 95 -11.91 10.47 14.22
N ILE A 96 -11.99 9.70 15.31
CA ILE A 96 -13.06 9.78 16.30
C ILE A 96 -13.07 11.17 16.96
N ASP A 97 -11.91 11.68 17.37
CA ASP A 97 -11.81 12.99 18.02
C ASP A 97 -12.18 14.15 17.08
N LYS A 98 -11.81 14.05 15.79
CA LYS A 98 -12.26 15.03 14.77
C LYS A 98 -13.78 15.06 14.62
N LEU A 99 -14.42 13.90 14.63
CA LEU A 99 -15.88 13.80 14.55
C LEU A 99 -16.55 14.32 15.84
N LYS A 100 -16.02 13.94 17.01
CA LYS A 100 -16.55 14.37 18.32
C LYS A 100 -16.43 15.89 18.53
N ASN A 101 -15.29 16.47 18.16
CA ASN A 101 -15.03 17.88 18.36
C ASN A 101 -15.67 18.77 17.29
N GLY A 102 -16.51 18.21 16.41
CA GLY A 102 -17.18 18.95 15.35
C GLY A 102 -16.18 19.66 14.45
N ALA A 103 -15.12 18.96 14.02
CA ALA A 103 -14.13 19.53 13.11
C ALA A 103 -14.88 20.13 11.91
N LYS A 104 -14.67 21.43 11.69
CA LYS A 104 -15.34 22.18 10.63
C LYS A 104 -15.18 21.41 9.32
N THR A 105 -16.31 21.00 8.77
CA THR A 105 -16.37 20.50 7.40
C THR A 105 -15.70 21.54 6.51
N LYS A 106 -14.90 21.09 5.53
CA LYS A 106 -14.19 22.01 4.61
C LYS A 106 -15.14 23.04 3.97
N HIS A 107 -16.41 22.67 3.86
CA HIS A 107 -17.51 23.52 3.46
C HIS A 107 -18.34 23.90 4.70
N GLU A 108 -18.44 25.20 4.98
CA GLU A 108 -19.46 25.72 5.89
C GLU A 108 -20.63 26.15 4.99
N PHE A 109 -21.86 25.75 5.29
CA PHE A 109 -23.02 26.08 4.43
C PHE A 109 -23.49 27.54 4.61
N THR A 110 -22.56 28.43 4.93
CA THR A 110 -22.78 29.86 5.18
C THR A 110 -22.20 30.70 4.04
N ASP A 111 -22.10 30.11 2.84
CA ASP A 111 -21.62 30.81 1.67
C ASP A 111 -22.74 31.71 1.13
N GLN A 112 -22.54 33.04 1.19
CA GLN A 112 -23.52 34.00 0.65
C GLN A 112 -23.81 33.76 -0.83
N GLU A 113 -22.81 33.30 -1.60
CA GLU A 113 -22.98 32.96 -3.01
C GLU A 113 -23.87 31.73 -3.21
N TYR A 114 -23.75 30.71 -2.34
CA TYR A 114 -24.62 29.54 -2.36
C TYR A 114 -26.06 29.93 -2.03
N LEU A 115 -26.26 30.75 -0.99
CA LEU A 115 -27.58 31.25 -0.59
C LEU A 115 -28.25 32.03 -1.72
N ARG A 116 -27.51 32.94 -2.36
CA ARG A 116 -28.02 33.67 -3.54
C ARG A 116 -28.38 32.72 -4.68
N LYS A 117 -27.52 31.75 -5.01
CA LYS A 117 -27.80 30.76 -6.08
C LYS A 117 -29.06 29.96 -5.77
N ARG A 118 -29.26 29.54 -4.52
CA ARG A 118 -30.47 28.80 -4.13
C ARG A 118 -31.72 29.67 -4.34
N ASP A 119 -31.67 30.95 -3.96
CA ASP A 119 -32.83 31.84 -4.01
C ASP A 119 -33.17 32.15 -5.47
N THR A 120 -32.16 32.39 -6.32
CA THR A 120 -32.37 32.58 -7.77
C THR A 120 -32.99 31.37 -8.46
N VAL A 121 -32.71 30.15 -8.00
CA VAL A 121 -33.30 28.94 -8.57
C VAL A 121 -34.78 28.85 -8.22
N LEU A 122 -35.17 29.28 -7.01
CA LEU A 122 -36.56 29.32 -6.60
C LEU A 122 -37.36 30.32 -7.44
N ASP A 123 -36.81 31.52 -7.63
CA ASP A 123 -37.46 32.58 -8.43
C ASP A 123 -37.69 32.12 -9.88
N VAL A 124 -36.67 31.51 -10.52
CA VAL A 124 -36.78 31.02 -11.90
C VAL A 124 -37.82 29.90 -12.05
N VAL A 125 -37.94 29.03 -11.04
CA VAL A 125 -38.94 27.96 -11.06
C VAL A 125 -40.35 28.53 -10.87
N GLU A 126 -40.51 29.53 -9.99
CA GLU A 126 -41.78 30.22 -9.77
C GLU A 126 -42.26 30.92 -11.05
N ASP A 127 -41.37 31.70 -11.68
CA ASP A 127 -41.63 32.37 -12.96
C ASP A 127 -42.04 31.37 -14.06
N ALA A 128 -41.33 30.23 -14.15
CA ALA A 128 -41.60 29.20 -15.16
C ALA A 128 -42.96 28.52 -14.93
N VAL A 129 -43.35 28.30 -13.67
CA VAL A 129 -44.65 27.72 -13.32
C VAL A 129 -45.78 28.71 -13.59
N GLU A 130 -45.61 29.98 -13.22
CA GLU A 130 -46.62 31.02 -13.48
C GLU A 130 -46.85 31.23 -14.98
N ALA A 131 -45.77 31.31 -15.77
CA ALA A 131 -45.84 31.36 -17.22
C ALA A 131 -46.55 30.12 -17.80
N GLY A 132 -46.29 28.93 -17.24
CA GLY A 132 -46.96 27.70 -17.64
C GLY A 132 -48.47 27.72 -17.34
N VAL A 133 -48.87 28.19 -16.16
CA VAL A 133 -50.28 28.28 -15.75
C VAL A 133 -51.04 29.32 -16.59
N LEU A 134 -50.43 30.47 -16.85
CA LEU A 134 -51.01 31.49 -17.73
C LEU A 134 -51.19 30.96 -19.15
N ALA A 135 -50.18 30.30 -19.71
CA ALA A 135 -50.27 29.69 -21.03
C ALA A 135 -51.36 28.60 -21.12
N LEU A 136 -51.63 27.86 -20.04
CA LEU A 136 -52.73 26.89 -19.98
C LEU A 136 -54.10 27.56 -19.87
N ASN A 137 -54.23 28.64 -19.07
CA ASN A 137 -55.48 29.39 -18.95
C ASN A 137 -55.82 30.14 -20.24
N GLU A 138 -54.83 30.68 -20.94
CA GLU A 138 -55.03 31.31 -22.26
C GLU A 138 -55.44 30.27 -23.30
N LYS A 139 -54.85 29.07 -23.29
CA LYS A 139 -55.31 27.95 -24.13
C LYS A 139 -56.76 27.53 -23.79
N GLN A 140 -57.12 27.43 -22.50
CA GLN A 140 -58.49 27.14 -22.08
C GLN A 140 -59.50 28.24 -22.48
N LYS A 141 -59.06 29.50 -22.61
CA LYS A 141 -59.91 30.61 -23.05
C LYS A 141 -60.09 30.64 -24.58
N VAL A 142 -59.11 30.14 -25.32
CA VAL A 142 -59.17 29.97 -26.78
C VAL A 142 -59.96 28.70 -27.17
N ASP A 143 -59.91 27.66 -26.35
CA ASP A 143 -60.66 26.42 -26.57
C ASP A 143 -62.16 26.53 -26.18
N ALA A 144 -62.61 27.64 -25.58
CA ALA A 144 -64.00 27.90 -25.21
C ALA A 144 -64.83 28.70 -26.25
N GLU A 145 -64.21 29.17 -27.35
CA GLU A 145 -64.91 29.85 -28.46
C GLU A 145 -64.77 29.15 -29.83
N VAL A 146 -64.35 27.88 -29.89
CA VAL A 146 -64.40 27.10 -31.14
C VAL A 146 -64.90 25.70 -30.88
N GLU A 147 -66.22 25.54 -30.96
CA GLU A 147 -66.82 24.26 -31.28
C GLU A 147 -66.77 24.03 -32.80
N ASN A 148 -66.25 22.87 -33.21
CA ASN A 148 -66.33 22.22 -34.53
C ASN A 148 -65.27 22.61 -35.59
N ASN A 149 -64.21 21.80 -35.75
CA ASN A 149 -64.14 20.72 -36.75
C ASN A 149 -62.75 20.03 -36.77
N ASP A 150 -62.80 18.70 -36.87
CA ASP A 150 -61.71 17.76 -37.11
C ASP A 150 -60.68 18.21 -38.15
N THR A 151 -59.39 17.95 -37.90
CA THR A 151 -58.52 17.21 -38.84
C THR A 151 -57.31 16.64 -38.09
N GLN A 152 -57.15 15.32 -38.20
CA GLN A 152 -56.02 14.53 -37.74
C GLN A 152 -54.69 15.05 -38.28
N VAL A 153 -53.65 15.08 -37.44
CA VAL A 153 -52.26 14.96 -37.93
C VAL A 153 -51.50 13.99 -37.05
N GLU A 154 -50.91 13.02 -37.74
CA GLU A 154 -50.18 11.86 -37.27
C GLU A 154 -49.06 12.14 -36.27
N PHE A 155 -48.99 11.20 -35.32
CA PHE A 155 -47.80 10.88 -34.55
C PHE A 155 -46.64 10.48 -35.47
N THR A 156 -45.55 11.24 -35.44
CA THR A 156 -44.22 10.74 -35.81
C THR A 156 -43.28 10.96 -34.65
N GLY A 157 -43.23 10.00 -33.73
CA GLY A 157 -41.96 9.74 -33.06
C GLY A 157 -41.00 9.12 -34.08
N PRO A 158 -39.68 9.37 -33.93
CA PRO A 158 -38.73 8.32 -34.22
C PRO A 158 -37.72 8.20 -33.07
N SER A 159 -37.14 7.07 -32.73
CA SER A 159 -37.37 5.66 -33.00
C SER A 159 -36.38 4.99 -32.05
N THR A 160 -36.82 3.99 -31.30
CA THR A 160 -35.91 3.05 -30.65
C THR A 160 -35.44 2.03 -31.69
N SER A 161 -34.14 1.83 -31.82
CA SER A 161 -33.56 0.57 -32.33
C SER A 161 -32.10 0.50 -31.87
N SER A 162 -31.58 -0.55 -31.26
CA SER A 162 -32.12 -1.86 -30.85
C SER A 162 -30.96 -2.61 -30.17
N ASN A 163 -31.24 -3.43 -29.14
CA ASN A 163 -30.64 -4.75 -28.83
C ASN A 163 -29.11 -4.94 -28.75
N ILE A 164 -28.50 -5.78 -27.90
CA ILE A 164 -28.87 -6.69 -26.80
C ILE A 164 -27.53 -7.17 -26.19
N GLN A 165 -27.54 -7.45 -24.87
CA GLN A 165 -26.68 -8.36 -24.07
C GLN A 165 -25.14 -8.26 -24.14
N GLU A 166 -24.50 -8.10 -22.98
CA GLU A 166 -23.88 -9.23 -22.24
C GLU A 166 -23.41 -8.80 -20.84
N ALA A 167 -23.32 -9.79 -19.96
CA ALA A 167 -23.08 -9.67 -18.54
C ALA A 167 -21.60 -9.39 -18.18
N SER A 168 -21.37 -9.18 -16.87
CA SER A 168 -20.13 -9.45 -16.11
C SER A 168 -19.33 -8.23 -15.65
N THR A 169 -19.33 -8.05 -14.32
CA THR A 169 -18.17 -7.77 -13.44
C THR A 169 -16.95 -6.99 -13.99
N SER A 170 -16.59 -5.93 -13.24
CA SER A 170 -15.25 -5.63 -12.69
C SER A 170 -14.76 -4.20 -12.94
N SER A 171 -14.44 -3.54 -11.83
CA SER A 171 -13.40 -2.52 -11.59
C SER A 171 -12.47 -2.10 -12.74
N ASN A 172 -12.27 -0.78 -12.90
CA ASN A 172 -11.01 -0.02 -12.77
C ASN A 172 -11.08 1.26 -13.62
N VAL A 173 -10.92 2.47 -13.05
CA VAL A 173 -9.66 3.20 -12.75
C VAL A 173 -9.03 3.85 -13.99
N ASN A 174 -8.66 5.13 -13.79
CA ASN A 174 -7.84 6.06 -14.59
C ASN A 174 -8.61 6.97 -15.56
N ASN A 175 -8.23 8.24 -15.76
CA ASN A 175 -7.30 9.18 -15.13
C ASN A 175 -7.41 10.44 -16.01
N GLU A 176 -7.33 11.64 -15.44
CA GLU A 176 -6.65 12.83 -15.99
C GLU A 176 -6.95 14.01 -15.07
N GLN A 177 -5.98 14.33 -14.21
CA GLN A 177 -4.97 15.39 -14.37
C GLN A 177 -5.45 16.69 -13.74
N ASN A 178 -4.79 17.08 -12.65
CA ASN A 178 -4.22 18.41 -12.37
C ASN A 178 -3.73 18.38 -10.91
N SER A 179 -2.44 18.09 -10.71
CA SER A 179 -1.30 19.03 -10.72
C SER A 179 -1.00 19.49 -9.30
N ASP A 180 -0.14 18.70 -8.65
CA ASP A 180 0.53 19.05 -7.40
C ASP A 180 1.34 20.33 -7.57
N SER A 181 1.28 21.20 -6.56
CA SER A 181 2.25 22.27 -6.36
C SER A 181 2.70 22.20 -4.91
N ASP A 182 3.95 21.80 -4.76
CA ASP A 182 4.74 21.76 -3.53
C ASP A 182 4.78 23.15 -2.86
N GLU A 183 4.46 23.22 -1.58
CA GLU A 183 4.96 24.30 -0.72
C GLU A 183 6.07 23.77 0.19
N SER A 184 7.24 24.34 -0.05
CA SER A 184 8.54 24.12 0.58
C SER A 184 8.54 24.39 2.08
N LEU A 185 9.06 23.44 2.86
CA LEU A 185 9.37 23.58 4.29
C LEU A 185 10.90 23.60 4.49
N ASP A 186 11.56 24.56 3.85
CA ASP A 186 12.96 24.88 4.10
C ASP A 186 13.05 26.06 5.09
N ASP A 187 13.02 25.82 6.40
CA ASP A 187 13.57 26.80 7.36
C ASP A 187 13.89 26.32 8.79
N LEU A 188 14.11 25.01 9.02
CA LEU A 188 14.53 24.50 10.33
C LEU A 188 15.72 23.54 10.27
N MET A 189 16.75 23.90 9.50
CA MET A 189 18.04 23.19 9.50
C MET A 189 19.21 24.17 9.38
N SER A 190 19.36 25.10 10.34
CA SER A 190 20.64 25.81 10.54
C SER A 190 21.28 25.35 11.85
N CYS A 191 21.92 24.18 11.80
CA CYS A 191 22.85 23.76 12.84
C CYS A 191 24.19 24.46 12.61
N GLY A 192 24.45 25.51 13.40
CA GLY A 192 25.75 26.20 13.40
C GLY A 192 26.92 25.27 13.79
N PRO A 193 28.16 25.62 13.42
CA PRO A 193 29.32 24.74 13.58
C PRO A 193 29.66 24.47 15.05
N LEU A 194 29.77 23.18 15.40
CA LEU A 194 30.17 22.68 16.71
C LEU A 194 31.64 23.05 17.01
N LYS A 195 31.86 23.81 18.08
CA LYS A 195 33.20 24.16 18.59
C LYS A 195 33.95 22.88 19.01
N LYS A 196 35.13 22.65 18.41
CA LYS A 196 36.06 21.57 18.83
C LYS A 196 36.50 21.79 20.28
N LYS A 197 36.09 20.91 21.20
CA LYS A 197 36.72 20.79 22.52
C LYS A 197 38.01 19.98 22.37
N VAL A 198 39.14 20.64 22.54
CA VAL A 198 40.46 20.04 22.69
C VAL A 198 40.48 19.25 24.00
N LYS A 199 40.79 17.95 23.93
CA LYS A 199 41.02 17.11 25.11
C LYS A 199 42.49 17.18 25.45
N ILE A 200 42.82 17.92 26.50
CA ILE A 200 44.15 17.93 27.10
C ILE A 200 44.35 16.56 27.76
N GLY A 201 45.38 15.84 27.33
CA GLY A 201 45.81 14.59 27.93
C GLY A 201 46.51 14.83 29.27
N GLY A 202 46.37 13.86 30.18
CA GLY A 202 47.10 13.82 31.43
C GLY A 202 46.82 12.50 32.14
N TYR A 203 47.66 11.51 31.88
CA TYR A 203 47.89 10.39 32.81
C TYR A 203 49.31 10.58 33.35
N ALA A 204 49.42 10.72 34.67
CA ALA A 204 50.56 10.34 35.47
C ALA A 204 50.02 9.44 36.59
#